data_AF-A0A8H5IPR1-F1
#
_entry.id   AF-A0A8H5IPR1-F1
#
_cell.length_a   1.000
_cell.length_b   1.000
_cell.length_c   1.000
_cell.angle_alpha   90.00
_cell.angle_beta   90.00
_cell.angle_gamma   90.00
#
_symmetry.space_group_name_H-M   'P 1'
#
loop_
_entity.id
_entity.type
_entity.pdbx_description
1 polymer ?
#
loop_
_entity_poly.entity_id
_entity_poly.type
_entity_poly.pdbx_seq_one_letter_code
_entity_poly.pdbx_strand_id
1 'polypeptide(L)'
;MPMDSALLDTLRRSEQQTWIGCPADLLSWLHVLNTLRAEPQEYGTSGHTITSLLDGLDSFSPRSWANDFPDAQHYESRYHLAHAYKAAVCLYAFHIIEEILDRRSPCWPEVLSLTELGISHMSQIPATDFHIKSLVWPAFVLGAEAQDSRTRENVNNIMHNIWLSSCCYNVKTAISMLDRIWAWGQDSNEGKQTWLRFIWEQDESWLFL
;
A
#
# COMPACT_ATOMS: atom_id res chain seq x y z
N MET A 1 19.52 -4.41 8.95
CA MET A 1 20.03 -5.27 7.85
C MET A 1 20.23 -4.41 6.61
N PRO A 2 21.33 -4.56 5.83
CA PRO A 2 21.35 -4.01 4.48
C PRO A 2 20.28 -4.73 3.65
N MET A 3 19.52 -4.01 2.82
CA MET A 3 18.60 -4.62 1.85
C MET A 3 19.30 -5.78 1.14
N ASP A 4 18.65 -6.94 1.07
CA ASP A 4 19.15 -8.06 0.26
C ASP A 4 19.15 -7.63 -1.21
N SER A 5 20.33 -7.27 -1.72
CA SER A 5 20.53 -6.83 -3.09
C SER A 5 20.04 -7.88 -4.10
N ALA A 6 20.16 -9.17 -3.78
CA ALA A 6 19.73 -10.25 -4.67
C ALA A 6 18.20 -10.33 -4.78
N LEU A 7 17.48 -10.04 -3.68
CA LEU A 7 16.02 -9.93 -3.69
C LEU A 7 15.58 -8.73 -4.53
N LEU A 8 16.18 -7.55 -4.32
CA LEU A 8 15.85 -6.35 -5.09
C LEU A 8 16.09 -6.53 -6.59
N ASP A 9 17.22 -7.14 -6.97
CA ASP A 9 17.52 -7.46 -8.38
C ASP A 9 16.51 -8.44 -8.98
N THR A 10 16.01 -9.37 -8.18
CA THR A 10 14.97 -10.30 -8.62
C THR A 10 13.62 -9.59 -8.78
N LEU A 11 13.27 -8.69 -7.87
CA LEU A 11 12.06 -7.87 -7.97
C LEU A 11 12.12 -6.94 -9.19
N ARG A 12 13.25 -6.28 -9.45
CA ARG A 12 13.43 -5.41 -10.63
C ARG A 12 13.30 -6.18 -11.94
N ARG A 13 13.91 -7.37 -12.03
CA ARG A 13 13.73 -8.25 -13.19
C ARG A 13 12.27 -8.67 -13.35
N SER A 14 11.60 -9.02 -12.26
CA SER A 14 10.18 -9.37 -12.27
C SER A 14 9.33 -8.20 -12.76
N GLU A 15 9.53 -6.99 -12.22
CA GLU A 15 8.82 -5.77 -12.62
C GLU A 15 8.89 -5.55 -14.14
N GLN A 16 10.09 -5.67 -14.73
CA GLN A 16 10.32 -5.51 -16.17
C GLN A 16 9.69 -6.63 -17.02
N GLN A 17 9.60 -7.86 -16.50
CA GLN A 17 9.18 -9.04 -17.26
C GLN A 17 7.68 -9.35 -17.14
N THR A 18 7.10 -9.12 -15.97
CA THR A 18 5.74 -9.53 -15.63
C THR A 18 4.73 -8.40 -15.76
N TRP A 19 5.22 -7.18 -16.03
CA TRP A 19 4.41 -5.96 -16.10
C TRP A 19 3.53 -5.80 -14.85
N ILE A 20 4.00 -6.34 -13.72
CA ILE A 20 3.40 -6.14 -12.41
C ILE A 20 3.69 -4.68 -12.10
N GLY A 21 2.70 -3.81 -12.26
CA GLY A 21 2.84 -2.36 -12.12
C GLY A 21 3.19 -1.87 -10.70
N CYS A 22 3.73 -2.72 -9.84
CA CYS A 22 4.24 -2.34 -8.53
C CYS A 22 5.74 -2.04 -8.60
N PRO A 23 6.20 -0.88 -8.10
CA PRO A 23 7.63 -0.57 -8.05
C PRO A 23 8.42 -1.56 -7.19
N ALA A 24 9.49 -2.15 -7.75
CA ALA A 24 10.33 -3.13 -7.06
C ALA A 24 10.92 -2.59 -5.75
N ASP A 25 11.36 -1.32 -5.73
CA ASP A 25 11.89 -0.68 -4.53
C ASP A 25 10.81 -0.63 -3.43
N LEU A 26 9.56 -0.28 -3.76
CA LEU A 26 8.47 -0.28 -2.79
C LEU A 26 8.09 -1.68 -2.30
N LEU A 27 8.09 -2.69 -3.18
CA LEU A 27 7.89 -4.09 -2.79
C LEU A 27 8.97 -4.59 -1.83
N SER A 28 10.22 -4.20 -2.07
CA SER A 28 11.32 -4.58 -1.20
C SER A 28 11.18 -3.97 0.20
N TRP A 29 10.70 -2.72 0.30
CA TRP A 29 10.38 -2.11 1.59
C TRP A 29 9.20 -2.79 2.29
N LEU A 30 8.15 -3.15 1.56
CA LEU A 30 7.06 -3.96 2.11
C LEU A 30 7.56 -5.28 2.69
N HIS A 31 8.46 -5.97 1.99
CA HIS A 31 9.08 -7.19 2.50
C HIS A 31 9.81 -6.93 3.82
N VAL A 32 10.66 -5.90 3.89
CA VAL A 32 11.38 -5.52 5.12
C VAL A 32 10.40 -5.22 6.27
N LEU A 33 9.31 -4.50 6.01
CA LEU A 33 8.28 -4.21 7.02
C LEU A 33 7.65 -5.47 7.60
N ASN A 34 7.32 -6.44 6.75
CA ASN A 34 6.72 -7.68 7.22
C ASN A 34 7.72 -8.53 8.02
N THR A 35 8.99 -8.56 7.63
CA THR A 35 10.05 -9.23 8.39
C THR A 35 10.25 -8.58 9.76
N LEU A 36 10.30 -7.24 9.82
CA LEU A 36 10.39 -6.49 11.08
C LEU A 36 9.23 -6.75 12.03
N ARG A 37 8.05 -7.03 11.49
CA ARG A 37 6.86 -7.41 12.26
C ARG A 37 6.93 -8.85 12.77
N ALA A 38 7.42 -9.78 11.95
CA ALA A 38 7.41 -11.22 12.27
C ALA A 38 8.51 -11.64 13.26
N GLU A 39 9.64 -10.95 13.29
CA GLU A 39 10.78 -11.33 14.12
C GLU A 39 10.75 -10.70 15.53
N PRO A 40 11.08 -11.45 16.60
CA PRO A 40 11.25 -10.91 17.94
C PRO A 40 12.35 -9.83 17.94
N GLN A 41 12.01 -8.61 18.35
CA GLN A 41 12.94 -7.49 18.21
C GLN A 41 14.09 -7.56 19.21
N GLU A 42 15.31 -7.65 18.69
CA GLU A 42 16.52 -7.35 19.47
C GLU A 42 16.66 -5.84 19.67
N TYR A 43 16.90 -5.42 20.91
CA TYR A 43 17.03 -4.01 21.28
C TYR A 43 18.13 -3.31 20.46
N GLY A 44 17.74 -2.36 19.60
CA GLY A 44 18.63 -1.45 18.86
C GLY A 44 18.69 -1.65 17.34
N THR A 45 18.42 -2.85 16.82
CA THR A 45 18.48 -3.16 15.37
C THR A 45 17.27 -2.59 14.60
N SER A 46 16.13 -2.45 15.28
CA SER A 46 14.90 -1.93 14.68
C SER A 46 14.98 -0.44 14.34
N GLY A 47 15.58 0.38 15.20
CA GLY A 47 15.66 1.84 15.00
C GLY A 47 16.38 2.26 13.71
N HIS A 48 17.58 1.74 13.47
CA HIS A 48 18.34 2.05 12.24
C HIS A 48 17.63 1.54 10.98
N THR A 49 16.99 0.37 11.07
CA THR A 49 16.26 -0.21 9.93
C THR A 49 15.02 0.61 9.60
N ILE A 50 14.29 1.10 10.61
CA ILE A 50 13.15 2.00 10.45
C ILE A 50 13.60 3.32 9.81
N THR A 51 14.67 3.96 10.29
CA THR A 51 15.20 5.19 9.69
C THR A 51 15.58 4.98 8.22
N SER A 52 16.32 3.91 7.91
CA SER A 52 16.72 3.61 6.53
C SER A 52 15.51 3.38 5.61
N LEU A 53 14.46 2.75 6.14
CA LEU A 53 13.21 2.54 5.41
C LEU A 53 12.48 3.85 5.13
N LEU A 54 12.36 4.72 6.12
CA LEU A 54 11.70 6.02 5.96
C LEU A 54 12.47 6.90 4.95
N ASP A 55 13.80 6.92 5.02
CA ASP A 55 14.66 7.61 4.05
C ASP A 55 14.49 7.02 2.64
N GLY A 56 14.38 5.69 2.54
CA GLY A 56 14.12 4.98 1.28
C GLY A 56 12.76 5.31 0.67
N LEU A 57 11.71 5.41 1.49
CA LEU A 57 10.38 5.80 1.04
C LEU A 57 10.35 7.27 0.61
N ASP A 58 11.00 8.17 1.35
CA ASP A 58 11.06 9.59 1.00
C ASP A 58 11.79 9.80 -0.34
N SER A 59 12.95 9.16 -0.50
CA SER A 59 13.79 9.24 -1.70
C SER A 59 13.20 8.55 -2.95
N PHE A 60 12.24 7.64 -2.81
CA PHE A 60 11.57 7.03 -3.96
C PHE A 60 10.89 8.09 -4.83
N SER A 61 11.25 8.14 -6.11
CA SER A 61 10.73 9.09 -7.10
C SER A 61 9.76 8.41 -8.06
N PRO A 62 8.44 8.66 -7.92
CA PRO A 62 7.43 8.15 -8.85
C PRO A 62 7.69 8.59 -10.31
N ARG A 63 8.23 9.80 -10.50
CA ARG A 63 8.57 10.32 -11.83
C ARG A 63 9.72 9.55 -12.47
N SER A 64 10.76 9.26 -11.69
CA SER A 64 11.91 8.49 -12.20
C SER A 64 11.47 7.07 -12.53
N TRP A 65 10.68 6.44 -11.66
CA TRP A 65 10.14 5.10 -11.88
C TRP A 65 9.25 5.02 -13.13
N ALA A 66 8.34 5.98 -13.32
CA ALA A 66 7.46 6.00 -14.48
C ALA A 66 8.22 6.20 -15.81
N ASN A 67 9.29 7.00 -15.79
CA ASN A 67 10.17 7.20 -16.94
C ASN A 67 11.04 5.97 -17.27
N ASP A 68 11.31 5.12 -16.28
CA ASP A 68 12.04 3.86 -16.46
C ASP A 68 11.09 2.77 -17.01
N PHE A 69 10.42 3.09 -18.12
CA PHE A 69 9.64 2.15 -18.93
C PHE A 69 10.03 2.29 -20.41
N PRO A 70 10.13 1.18 -21.16
CA PRO A 70 10.42 1.25 -22.59
C PRO A 70 9.34 2.01 -23.40
N ASP A 71 8.09 2.00 -22.92
CA ASP A 71 6.95 2.52 -23.65
C ASP A 71 6.39 3.80 -23.02
N ALA A 72 6.70 4.94 -23.65
CA ALA A 72 6.30 6.26 -23.17
C ALA A 72 4.77 6.45 -23.13
N GLN A 73 3.97 5.66 -23.86
CA GLN A 73 2.50 5.79 -23.83
C GLN A 73 1.91 5.47 -22.46
N HIS A 74 2.63 4.68 -21.65
CA HIS A 74 2.21 4.28 -20.31
C HIS A 74 2.78 5.19 -19.20
N TYR A 75 3.49 6.26 -19.56
CA TYR A 75 4.12 7.15 -18.58
C TYR A 75 3.11 7.71 -17.58
N GLU A 76 2.00 8.28 -18.04
CA GLU A 76 1.00 8.91 -17.14
C GLU A 76 0.37 7.88 -16.20
N SER A 77 -0.07 6.73 -16.70
CA SER A 77 -0.67 5.70 -15.83
C SER A 77 0.34 5.12 -14.85
N ARG A 78 1.59 4.90 -15.26
CA ARG A 78 2.68 4.51 -14.34
C ARG A 78 3.00 5.59 -13.31
N TYR A 79 2.99 6.87 -13.70
CA TYR A 79 3.22 7.99 -12.80
C TYR A 79 2.17 8.02 -11.67
N HIS A 80 0.88 7.90 -12.03
CA HIS A 80 -0.21 7.82 -11.06
C HIS A 80 -0.14 6.56 -10.21
N LEU A 81 0.19 5.42 -10.82
CA LEU A 81 0.33 4.13 -10.12
C LEU A 81 1.43 4.17 -9.07
N ALA A 82 2.58 4.75 -9.40
CA ALA A 82 3.69 4.90 -8.47
C ALA A 82 3.35 5.81 -7.28
N HIS A 83 2.57 6.87 -7.49
CA HIS A 83 2.07 7.70 -6.38
C HIS A 83 1.10 6.93 -5.48
N ALA A 84 0.18 6.18 -6.08
CA ALA A 84 -0.76 5.34 -5.33
C ALA A 84 -0.03 4.30 -4.47
N TYR A 85 0.96 3.61 -5.03
CA TYR A 85 1.80 2.68 -4.28
C TYR A 85 2.62 3.38 -3.20
N LYS A 86 3.28 4.51 -3.50
CA LYS A 86 4.06 5.25 -2.49
C LYS A 86 3.18 5.62 -1.30
N ALA A 87 1.99 6.17 -1.55
CA ALA A 87 1.03 6.53 -0.51
C ALA A 87 0.61 5.31 0.33
N ALA A 88 0.22 4.21 -0.33
CA ALA A 88 -0.19 2.98 0.35
C ALA A 88 0.93 2.35 1.18
N VAL A 89 2.18 2.29 0.66
CA VAL A 89 3.32 1.75 1.40
C VAL A 89 3.68 2.63 2.59
N CYS A 90 3.65 3.95 2.44
CA CYS A 90 3.88 4.88 3.55
C CYS A 90 2.84 4.69 4.68
N LEU A 91 1.55 4.55 4.34
CA LEU A 91 0.51 4.26 5.34
C LEU A 91 0.68 2.90 6.00
N TYR A 92 1.00 1.87 5.22
CA TYR A 92 1.24 0.53 5.75
C TYR A 92 2.46 0.52 6.70
N ALA A 93 3.54 1.19 6.31
CA ALA A 93 4.73 1.37 7.12
C ALA A 93 4.42 2.09 8.43
N PHE A 94 3.62 3.15 8.37
CA PHE A 94 3.19 3.92 9.53
C PHE A 94 2.51 3.03 10.56
N HIS A 95 1.49 2.25 10.16
CA HIS A 95 0.76 1.36 11.07
C HIS A 95 1.65 0.28 11.69
N ILE A 96 2.58 -0.29 10.92
CA ILE A 96 3.54 -1.29 11.42
C ILE A 96 4.49 -0.65 12.45
N ILE A 97 5.03 0.53 12.15
CA ILE A 97 5.98 1.22 13.03
C ILE A 97 5.30 1.66 14.33
N GLU A 98 4.08 2.19 14.27
CA GLU A 98 3.31 2.55 15.46
C GLU A 98 3.10 1.34 16.39
N GLU A 99 2.79 0.18 15.81
CA GLU A 99 2.63 -1.06 16.56
C GLU A 99 3.95 -1.53 17.19
N ILE A 100 5.03 -1.56 16.41
CA ILE A 100 6.37 -1.98 16.87
C ILE A 100 6.85 -1.11 18.05
N LEU A 101 6.65 0.20 17.96
CA LEU A 101 7.19 1.13 18.95
C LEU A 101 6.31 1.27 20.20
N ASP A 102 5.11 0.64 20.23
CA ASP A 102 4.05 0.89 21.22
C ASP A 102 3.82 2.39 21.48
N ARG A 103 4.12 3.20 20.46
CA ARG A 103 4.00 4.66 20.49
C ARG A 103 2.79 5.01 19.66
N ARG A 104 1.69 5.25 20.34
CA ARG A 104 0.59 6.02 19.75
C ARG A 104 1.07 7.46 19.62
N SER A 105 1.61 7.80 18.47
CA SER A 105 1.88 9.20 18.17
C SER A 105 0.53 9.92 18.05
N PRO A 106 0.41 11.19 18.47
CA PRO A 106 -0.80 11.94 18.19
C PRO A 106 -0.93 12.04 16.67
N CYS A 107 -2.04 11.53 16.14
CA CYS A 107 -2.60 11.80 14.80
C CYS A 107 -1.63 12.53 13.88
N TRP A 108 -0.83 11.79 13.10
CA TRP A 108 -0.05 12.40 12.03
C TRP A 108 -1.04 13.07 11.08
N PRO A 109 -1.07 14.41 10.96
CA PRO A 109 -2.01 15.13 10.09
C PRO A 109 -1.88 14.70 8.62
N GLU A 110 -0.78 14.02 8.30
CA GLU A 110 -0.38 13.51 7.00
C GLU A 110 -1.14 12.23 6.59
N VAL A 111 -1.73 11.46 7.51
CA VAL A 111 -2.41 10.20 7.15
C VAL A 111 -3.62 10.45 6.26
N LEU A 112 -4.47 11.42 6.63
CA LEU A 112 -5.64 11.80 5.85
C LEU A 112 -5.23 12.34 4.48
N SER A 113 -4.28 13.28 4.45
CA SER A 113 -3.84 13.90 3.20
C SER A 113 -3.16 12.90 2.27
N LEU A 114 -2.38 11.97 2.80
CA LEU A 114 -1.75 10.89 2.05
C LEU A 114 -2.78 9.91 1.48
N THR A 115 -3.81 9.60 2.26
CA THR A 115 -4.94 8.75 1.83
C THR A 115 -5.69 9.38 0.66
N GLU A 116 -6.10 10.64 0.81
CA GLU A 116 -6.80 11.40 -0.24
C GLU A 116 -5.93 11.56 -1.49
N LEU A 117 -4.64 11.86 -1.32
CA LEU A 117 -3.69 11.98 -2.43
C LEU A 117 -3.55 10.66 -3.19
N GLY A 118 -3.36 9.54 -2.49
CA GLY A 118 -3.27 8.21 -3.10
C GLY A 118 -4.52 7.86 -3.91
N ILE A 119 -5.72 8.07 -3.32
CA ILE A 119 -7.00 7.83 -3.98
C ILE A 119 -7.18 8.74 -5.21
N SER A 120 -6.78 10.00 -5.11
CA SER A 120 -6.82 10.95 -6.22
C SER A 120 -5.97 10.45 -7.39
N HIS A 121 -4.73 10.00 -7.15
CA HIS A 121 -3.88 9.44 -8.20
C HIS A 121 -4.47 8.16 -8.81
N MET A 122 -5.00 7.24 -8.01
CA MET A 122 -5.65 6.03 -8.53
C MET A 122 -6.83 6.36 -9.46
N SER A 123 -7.59 7.41 -9.12
CA SER A 123 -8.75 7.85 -9.91
C SER A 123 -8.36 8.43 -11.28
N GLN A 124 -7.09 8.80 -11.49
CA GLN A 124 -6.59 9.26 -12.79
C GLN A 124 -6.23 8.11 -13.74
N ILE A 125 -6.17 6.87 -13.26
CA ILE A 125 -5.84 5.70 -14.09
C ILE A 125 -7.12 5.22 -14.79
N PRO A 126 -7.17 5.21 -16.14
CA PRO A 126 -8.35 4.74 -16.87
C PRO A 126 -8.66 3.26 -16.56
N ALA A 127 -9.94 2.91 -16.50
CA ALA A 127 -10.35 1.51 -16.30
C ALA A 127 -9.77 0.58 -17.39
N THR A 128 -9.63 1.08 -18.62
CA THR A 128 -9.03 0.36 -19.75
C THR A 128 -7.51 0.27 -19.71
N ASP A 129 -6.85 0.89 -18.74
CA ASP A 129 -5.39 0.85 -18.63
C ASP A 129 -4.90 -0.56 -18.31
N PHE A 130 -3.79 -0.93 -18.95
CA PHE A 130 -3.18 -2.24 -18.79
C PHE A 130 -2.81 -2.57 -17.33
N HIS A 131 -2.43 -1.56 -16.54
CA HIS A 131 -1.98 -1.71 -15.16
C HIS A 131 -3.12 -1.61 -14.14
N ILE A 132 -4.39 -1.52 -14.56
CA ILE A 132 -5.52 -1.33 -13.64
C ILE A 132 -5.55 -2.40 -12.53
N LYS A 133 -5.21 -3.66 -12.84
CA LYS A 133 -5.13 -4.76 -11.86
C LYS A 133 -4.09 -4.54 -10.76
N SER A 134 -3.07 -3.73 -11.00
CA SER A 134 -2.05 -3.39 -10.00
C SER A 134 -2.58 -2.45 -8.92
N LEU A 135 -3.75 -1.84 -9.11
CA LEU A 135 -4.37 -1.00 -8.09
C LEU A 135 -5.00 -1.78 -6.93
N VAL A 136 -5.16 -3.11 -7.01
CA VAL A 136 -5.88 -3.89 -5.98
C VAL A 136 -5.29 -3.65 -4.59
N TRP A 137 -3.97 -3.74 -4.44
CA TRP A 137 -3.33 -3.59 -3.14
C TRP A 137 -3.34 -2.13 -2.65
N PRO A 138 -2.93 -1.11 -3.44
CA PRO A 138 -3.05 0.29 -3.03
C PRO A 138 -4.49 0.70 -2.70
N ALA A 139 -5.46 0.31 -3.52
CA ALA A 139 -6.87 0.63 -3.32
C ALA A 139 -7.40 0.04 -2.02
N PHE A 140 -6.95 -1.16 -1.65
CA PHE A 140 -7.31 -1.72 -0.37
C PHE A 140 -6.69 -0.97 0.80
N VAL A 141 -5.37 -0.74 0.81
CA VAL A 141 -4.71 -0.10 1.95
C VAL A 141 -5.27 1.31 2.19
N LEU A 142 -5.42 2.09 1.12
CA LEU A 142 -6.00 3.43 1.18
C LEU A 142 -7.50 3.37 1.53
N GLY A 143 -8.21 2.33 1.09
CA GLY A 143 -9.60 2.08 1.45
C GLY A 143 -9.81 1.71 2.91
N ALA A 144 -8.89 0.94 3.50
CA ALA A 144 -8.96 0.55 4.89
C ALA A 144 -8.75 1.76 5.82
N GLU A 145 -7.97 2.75 5.36
CA GLU A 145 -7.79 4.04 6.04
C GLU A 145 -8.97 5.01 5.83
N ALA A 146 -9.83 4.80 4.83
CA ALA A 146 -10.91 5.71 4.47
C ALA A 146 -11.96 5.84 5.58
N GLN A 147 -12.10 7.05 6.13
CA GLN A 147 -13.00 7.32 7.28
C GLN A 147 -14.37 7.83 6.86
N ASP A 148 -14.44 8.65 5.81
CA ASP A 148 -15.68 9.30 5.36
C ASP A 148 -16.33 8.57 4.18
N SER A 149 -17.63 8.80 3.99
CA SER A 149 -18.40 8.13 2.93
C SER A 149 -17.90 8.43 1.52
N ARG A 150 -17.34 9.62 1.26
CA ARG A 150 -16.87 10.02 -0.07
C ARG A 150 -15.59 9.28 -0.45
N THR A 151 -14.61 9.20 0.44
CA THR A 151 -13.37 8.45 0.18
C THR A 151 -13.64 6.96 0.00
N ARG A 152 -14.55 6.38 0.78
CA ARG A 152 -15.01 4.99 0.63
C ARG A 152 -15.70 4.75 -0.72
N GLU A 153 -16.57 5.67 -1.16
CA GLU A 153 -17.21 5.60 -2.47
C GLU A 153 -16.19 5.66 -3.62
N ASN A 154 -15.19 6.54 -3.52
CA ASN A 154 -14.10 6.61 -4.50
C ASN A 154 -13.33 5.29 -4.61
N VAL A 155 -13.01 4.66 -3.47
CA VAL A 155 -12.34 3.35 -3.43
C VAL A 155 -13.22 2.26 -4.05
N ASN A 156 -14.51 2.24 -3.74
CA ASN A 156 -15.45 1.31 -4.35
C ASN A 156 -15.54 1.46 -5.87
N ASN A 157 -15.54 2.70 -6.38
CA ASN A 157 -15.50 2.98 -7.81
C ASN A 157 -14.21 2.49 -8.47
N ILE A 158 -13.07 2.68 -7.81
CA ILE A 158 -11.77 2.16 -8.28
C ILE A 158 -11.80 0.63 -8.33
N MET A 159 -12.22 -0.03 -7.24
CA MET A 159 -12.33 -1.48 -7.18
C MET A 159 -13.30 -2.03 -8.25
N HIS A 160 -14.41 -1.34 -8.48
CA HIS A 160 -15.34 -1.68 -9.55
C HIS A 160 -14.68 -1.63 -10.94
N ASN A 161 -13.91 -0.57 -11.23
CA ASN A 161 -13.17 -0.44 -12.48
C ASN A 161 -12.13 -1.55 -12.67
N ILE A 162 -11.43 -1.96 -11.60
CA ILE A 162 -10.52 -3.10 -11.63
C ILE A 162 -11.27 -4.38 -11.98
N TRP A 163 -12.42 -4.63 -11.34
CA TRP A 163 -13.23 -5.81 -11.58
C TRP A 163 -13.73 -5.88 -13.02
N LEU A 164 -14.31 -4.80 -13.55
CA LEU A 164 -14.85 -4.77 -14.91
C LEU A 164 -13.79 -5.06 -15.97
N SER A 165 -12.56 -4.60 -15.75
CA SER A 165 -11.52 -4.61 -16.78
C SER A 165 -10.64 -5.86 -16.72
N SER A 166 -10.51 -6.47 -15.54
CA SER A 166 -9.59 -7.60 -15.33
C SER A 166 -10.24 -8.86 -14.77
N CYS A 167 -11.50 -8.80 -14.32
CA CYS A 167 -12.18 -9.86 -13.56
C CYS A 167 -11.33 -10.39 -12.39
N CYS A 168 -10.46 -9.55 -11.82
CA CYS A 168 -9.55 -9.95 -10.76
C CYS A 168 -10.34 -10.37 -9.52
N TYR A 169 -10.32 -11.66 -9.20
CA TYR A 169 -11.10 -12.23 -8.10
C TYR A 169 -10.76 -11.59 -6.74
N ASN A 170 -9.51 -11.15 -6.59
CA ASN A 170 -9.00 -10.48 -5.38
C ASN A 170 -9.84 -9.25 -5.02
N VAL A 171 -10.46 -8.58 -6.00
CA VAL A 171 -11.32 -7.41 -5.76
C VAL A 171 -12.53 -7.76 -4.91
N LYS A 172 -13.16 -8.93 -5.13
CA LYS A 172 -14.36 -9.32 -4.36
C LYS A 172 -14.02 -9.53 -2.89
N THR A 173 -12.92 -10.22 -2.64
CA THR A 173 -12.43 -10.42 -1.27
C THR A 173 -12.00 -9.10 -0.65
N ALA A 174 -11.34 -8.22 -1.41
CA ALA A 174 -10.95 -6.87 -0.96
C ALA A 174 -12.15 -6.06 -0.47
N ILE A 175 -13.18 -5.94 -1.31
CA ILE A 175 -14.40 -5.17 -1.00
C ILE A 175 -15.08 -5.76 0.24
N SER A 176 -15.24 -7.09 0.29
CA SER A 176 -15.87 -7.73 1.44
C SER A 176 -15.11 -7.48 2.76
N MET A 177 -13.78 -7.39 2.71
CA MET A 177 -12.98 -7.06 3.89
C MET A 177 -13.05 -5.57 4.24
N LEU A 178 -13.04 -4.68 3.24
CA LEU A 178 -13.25 -3.25 3.44
C LEU A 178 -14.61 -2.95 4.10
N ASP A 179 -15.68 -3.60 3.66
CA ASP A 179 -17.01 -3.45 4.27
C ASP A 179 -16.99 -3.83 5.76
N ARG A 180 -16.27 -4.91 6.13
CA ARG A 180 -16.08 -5.32 7.53
C ARG A 180 -15.29 -4.28 8.32
N ILE A 181 -14.21 -3.75 7.77
CA ILE A 181 -13.38 -2.70 8.39
C ILE A 181 -14.23 -1.43 8.61
N TRP A 182 -15.00 -1.01 7.61
CA TRP A 182 -15.83 0.19 7.66
C TRP A 182 -17.00 0.05 8.63
N ALA A 183 -17.62 -1.14 8.73
CA ALA A 183 -18.65 -1.43 9.72
C ALA A 183 -18.06 -1.43 11.14
N TRP A 184 -16.93 -2.12 11.33
CA TRP A 184 -16.23 -2.18 12.61
C TRP A 184 -15.84 -0.79 13.13
N GLY A 185 -15.33 0.09 12.26
CA GLY A 185 -14.96 1.47 12.63
C GLY A 185 -16.15 2.37 13.01
N GLN A 186 -17.39 1.99 12.66
CA GLN A 186 -18.60 2.72 13.07
C GLN A 186 -19.09 2.29 14.47
N ASP A 187 -18.92 1.01 14.82
CA ASP A 187 -19.41 0.42 16.07
C ASP A 187 -18.42 0.55 17.24
N SER A 188 -17.13 0.73 16.94
CA SER A 188 -16.07 0.79 17.95
C SER A 188 -16.02 2.17 18.64
N ASN A 189 -16.69 2.27 19.80
CA ASN A 189 -16.43 3.31 20.81
C ASN A 189 -15.01 3.21 21.42
N GLU A 190 -14.25 2.16 21.07
CA GLU A 190 -12.88 1.93 21.50
C GLU A 190 -11.91 2.46 20.45
N GLY A 191 -11.49 3.73 20.59
CA GLY A 191 -10.45 4.36 19.77
C GLY A 191 -9.05 3.77 19.99
N LYS A 192 -8.90 2.44 19.92
CA LYS A 192 -7.68 1.75 20.34
C LYS A 192 -7.07 0.76 19.36
N GLN A 193 -7.74 0.35 18.30
CA GLN A 193 -7.20 -0.67 17.40
C GLN A 193 -7.10 -0.10 15.98
N THR A 194 -6.02 -0.43 15.27
CA THR A 194 -5.84 -0.09 13.85
C THR A 194 -6.57 -1.11 12.98
N TRP A 195 -6.99 -0.73 11.77
CA TRP A 195 -7.57 -1.67 10.81
C TRP A 195 -6.60 -2.82 10.50
N LEU A 196 -5.30 -2.55 10.55
CA LEU A 196 -4.24 -3.52 10.28
C LEU A 196 -4.24 -4.63 11.33
N ARG A 197 -4.34 -4.26 12.61
CA ARG A 197 -4.48 -5.22 13.71
C ARG A 197 -5.80 -5.99 13.64
N PHE A 198 -6.89 -5.32 13.27
CA PHE A 198 -8.18 -5.99 13.02
C PHE A 198 -8.03 -7.12 11.99
N ILE A 199 -7.36 -6.88 10.86
CA ILE A 199 -7.12 -7.91 9.83
C ILE A 199 -6.31 -9.08 10.37
N TRP A 200 -5.21 -8.80 11.10
CA TRP A 200 -4.34 -9.86 11.59
C TRP A 200 -5.01 -10.79 12.61
N GLU A 201 -5.92 -10.27 13.41
CA GLU A 201 -6.70 -11.07 14.36
C GLU A 201 -7.73 -11.99 13.68
N GLN A 202 -8.07 -11.75 12.40
CA GLN A 202 -8.99 -12.60 11.65
C GLN A 202 -8.33 -13.86 11.04
N ASP A 203 -7.01 -14.03 11.16
CA ASP A 203 -6.22 -15.12 10.54
C ASP A 203 -6.44 -15.27 9.01
N GLU A 204 -6.94 -14.22 8.36
CA GLU A 204 -7.13 -14.20 6.92
C GLU A 204 -5.82 -13.73 6.26
N SER A 205 -5.12 -14.65 5.60
CA SER A 205 -3.92 -14.38 4.79
C SER A 205 -4.29 -13.64 3.49
N TRP A 206 -4.87 -12.45 3.63
CA TRP A 206 -5.37 -11.68 2.50
C TRP A 206 -4.34 -10.69 1.93
N LEU A 207 -3.34 -10.32 2.72
CA LEU A 207 -2.23 -9.49 2.27
C LEU A 207 -1.28 -10.32 1.39
N PHE A 208 -1.16 -9.93 0.12
CA PHE A 208 -0.22 -10.48 -0.87
C PHE A 208 1.25 -10.16 -0.52
N LEU A 209 1.71 -10.60 0.65
CA LEU A 209 3.09 -10.46 1.11
C LEU A 209 3.63 -11.80 1.62
#